data_AF-A0A922YTM1-F1
#
_entry.id   AF-A0A922YTM1-F1
#
_cell.length_a   1.000
_cell.length_b   1.000
_cell.length_c   1.000
_cell.angle_alpha   90.00
_cell.angle_beta   90.00
_cell.angle_gamma   90.00
#
_symmetry.space_group_name_H-M   'P 1'
#
loop_
_entity.id
_entity.type
_entity.pdbx_description
1 polymer ?
#
loop_
_entity_poly.entity_id
_entity_poly.type
_entity_poly.pdbx_seq_one_letter_code
_entity_poly.pdbx_strand_id
1 'polypeptide(L)' 'DGLTAVTTADGRFTAMMPHPERVFRNIQMSWTSGDPAAFSPWMRIWRNARKWLG' A
#
# COMPACT_ATOMS: atom_id res chain seq x y z
N ASP A 1 -12.48 -2.67 17.79
CA ASP A 1 -12.18 -3.51 16.59
C ASP A 1 -11.11 -2.98 15.64
N GLY A 2 -10.53 -1.77 15.81
CA GLY A 2 -9.31 -1.37 15.08
C GLY A 2 -9.45 -1.23 13.55
N LEU A 3 -10.69 -1.09 13.04
CA LEU A 3 -10.97 -0.91 11.62
C LEU A 3 -10.25 0.35 11.08
N THR A 4 -9.44 0.18 10.03
CA THR A 4 -8.62 1.27 9.49
C THR A 4 -8.57 1.32 7.96
N ALA A 5 -9.29 0.41 7.30
CA ALA A 5 -9.52 0.40 5.86
C ALA A 5 -10.87 -0.25 5.56
N VAL A 6 -11.56 0.25 4.54
CA VAL A 6 -12.83 -0.29 4.02
C VAL A 6 -12.82 -0.27 2.50
N THR A 7 -13.63 -1.10 1.88
CA THR A 7 -13.80 -1.14 0.41
C THR A 7 -15.26 -1.29 0.03
N THR A 8 -15.64 -0.84 -1.16
CA THR A 8 -16.98 -1.09 -1.73
C THR A 8 -17.20 -2.57 -2.02
N ALA A 9 -18.46 -3.02 -2.10
CA ALA A 9 -18.81 -4.43 -2.34
C ALA A 9 -18.24 -4.98 -3.66
N ASP A 10 -18.08 -4.14 -4.67
CA ASP A 10 -17.47 -4.47 -5.96
C ASP A 10 -15.94 -4.27 -6.00
N GLY A 11 -15.33 -3.84 -4.89
CA GLY A 11 -13.88 -3.71 -4.71
C GLY A 11 -13.21 -2.58 -5.48
N ARG A 12 -13.96 -1.72 -6.16
CA ARG A 12 -13.38 -0.67 -7.04
C ARG A 12 -12.86 0.54 -6.27
N PHE A 13 -13.40 0.79 -5.09
CA PHE A 13 -12.98 1.91 -4.24
C PHE A 13 -12.61 1.41 -2.85
N THR A 14 -11.36 1.64 -2.47
CA THR A 14 -10.82 1.33 -1.14
C THR A 14 -10.37 2.63 -0.48
N ALA A 15 -10.83 2.88 0.74
CA ALA A 15 -10.41 4.01 1.57
C ALA A 15 -9.72 3.51 2.84
N MET A 16 -8.63 4.16 3.24
CA MET A 16 -7.84 3.76 4.40
C MET A 16 -7.23 4.96 5.11
N MET A 17 -7.05 4.85 6.43
CA MET A 17 -6.40 5.88 7.25
C MET A 17 -4.87 5.82 7.25
N PRO A 18 -4.20 4.64 7.17
CA PRO A 18 -2.77 4.58 6.96
C PRO A 18 -2.36 5.25 5.65
N HIS A 19 -1.14 5.78 5.60
CA HIS A 19 -0.59 6.50 4.44
C HIS A 19 0.43 5.61 3.70
N PRO A 20 -0.01 4.61 2.92
CA PRO A 20 0.91 3.71 2.24
C PRO A 20 1.85 4.48 1.27
N GLU A 21 1.39 5.62 0.76
CA GLU A 21 2.09 6.46 -0.21
C GLU A 21 3.31 7.16 0.39
N ARG A 22 3.37 7.29 1.72
CA ARG A 22 4.55 7.82 2.40
C ARG A 22 5.65 6.78 2.58
N VAL A 23 5.32 5.50 2.42
CA VAL A 23 6.17 4.38 2.81
C VAL A 23 6.25 3.30 1.74
N PHE A 24 6.08 3.64 0.45
CA PHE A 24 6.13 2.68 -0.65
C PHE A 24 7.56 2.22 -1.01
N ARG A 25 8.60 2.98 -0.61
CA ARG A 25 9.99 2.53 -0.68
C ARG A 25 10.43 2.02 0.67
N ASN A 26 11.32 1.02 0.67
CA ASN A 26 11.73 0.38 1.91
C ASN A 26 12.53 1.34 2.82
N ILE A 27 13.37 2.21 2.25
CA ILE A 27 14.09 3.28 2.96
C ILE A 27 13.18 4.30 3.67
N GLN A 28 11.88 4.38 3.33
CA GLN A 28 10.94 5.32 3.96
C GLN A 28 10.23 4.75 5.19
N MET A 29 10.39 3.45 5.48
CA MET A 29 9.85 2.85 6.69
C MET A 29 10.68 3.30 7.91
N SER A 30 10.03 3.60 9.03
CA SER A 30 10.73 3.97 10.28
C SER A 30 11.70 2.89 10.76
N TRP A 31 11.39 1.63 10.43
CA TRP A 31 12.24 0.48 10.61
C TRP A 31 12.03 -0.50 9.45
N THR A 32 13.11 -1.12 8.99
CA THR A 32 13.05 -2.23 8.03
C THR A 32 14.28 -3.13 8.18
N SER A 33 14.10 -4.43 7.95
CA SER A 33 15.19 -5.40 7.78
C SER A 33 15.50 -5.73 6.32
N GLY A 34 14.74 -5.18 5.36
CA GLY A 34 14.93 -5.42 3.94
C GLY A 34 15.93 -4.47 3.29
N ASP A 35 16.23 -4.71 2.01
CA ASP A 35 17.09 -3.83 1.21
C ASP A 35 16.49 -2.40 1.11
N PRO A 36 17.21 -1.35 1.53
CA PRO A 36 16.73 0.03 1.43
C PRO A 36 16.45 0.50 -0.01
N ALA A 37 17.12 -0.08 -1.01
CA ALA A 37 16.90 0.24 -2.43
C ALA A 37 15.59 -0.36 -2.97
N ALA A 38 15.05 -1.39 -2.30
CA ALA A 38 13.84 -2.06 -2.72
C ALA A 38 12.55 -1.25 -2.44
N PHE A 39 11.46 -1.69 -3.05
CA PHE A 39 10.12 -1.25 -2.69
C PHE A 39 9.64 -1.94 -1.41
N SER A 40 8.85 -1.25 -0.60
CA SER A 40 8.16 -1.86 0.54
C SER A 40 6.95 -2.69 0.07
N PRO A 41 6.33 -3.49 0.97
CA PRO A 41 5.11 -4.21 0.65
C PRO A 41 3.97 -3.29 0.15
N TRP A 42 3.91 -2.05 0.63
CA TRP A 42 2.86 -1.09 0.28
C TRP A 42 2.82 -0.77 -1.22
N MET A 43 3.97 -0.82 -1.92
CA MET A 43 4.04 -0.62 -3.38
C MET A 43 3.08 -1.53 -4.16
N ARG A 44 2.67 -2.67 -3.58
CA ARG A 44 1.73 -3.59 -4.22
C ARG A 44 0.36 -2.96 -4.49
N ILE A 45 -0.09 -1.98 -3.68
CA ILE A 45 -1.37 -1.30 -3.88
C ILE A 45 -1.43 -0.65 -5.27
N TRP A 46 -0.46 0.19 -5.62
CA TRP A 46 -0.43 0.84 -6.93
C TRP A 46 -0.16 -0.15 -8.08
N ARG A 47 0.66 -1.18 -7.86
CA ARG A 47 0.89 -2.20 -8.89
C ARG A 47 -0.39 -2.98 -9.21
N ASN A 48 -1.20 -3.30 -8.20
CA ASN A 48 -2.50 -3.93 -8.41
C ASN A 48 -3.45 -3.00 -9.18
N ALA A 49 -3.51 -1.71 -8.80
CA ALA A 49 -4.32 -0.72 -9.51
C ALA A 49 -3.89 -0.59 -10.99
N ARG A 50 -2.58 -0.49 -11.26
CA ARG A 50 -2.06 -0.46 -12.63
C ARG A 50 -2.39 -1.74 -13.39
N LYS A 51 -2.22 -2.92 -12.78
CA LYS A 51 -2.53 -4.20 -13.42
C LYS A 51 -4.02 -4.31 -13.78
N TRP A 52 -4.92 -3.79 -12.94
CA TRP A 52 -6.36 -3.83 -13.16
C TRP A 52 -6.80 -3.07 -14.42
N LEU A 53 -6.08 -2.00 -14.80
CA LEU A 53 -6.38 -1.21 -15.99
C LEU A 53 -6.00 -1.90 -17.33
N GLY A 54 -5.19 -2.97 -17.30
CA GLY A 54 -4.57 -3.58 -18.49
C GLY A 54 -3.29 -2.89 -18.94
#